data_AF-A0A8K0TTT0-F1
#
_entry.id   AF-A0A8K0TTT0-F1
#
_cell.length_a   1.000
_cell.length_b   1.000
_cell.length_c   1.000
_cell.angle_alpha   90.00
_cell.angle_beta   90.00
_cell.angle_gamma   90.00
#
_symmetry.space_group_name_H-M   'P 1'
#
loop_
_entity.id
_entity.type
_entity.pdbx_description
1 polymer ?
#
loop_
_entity_poly.entity_id
_entity_poly.type
_entity_poly.pdbx_seq_one_letter_code
_entity_poly.pdbx_strand_id
1 'polypeptide(L)'
;PATAFTFKALDDFICNNVECGTSAMNYYNKLHHITSNVFPDAVPVSASCWNLFHMQMWLLKMLKWRGFGHQSKGLMVEDLILFCPGCPQPDINLDPSKDKYSCTVIMDGNFKVEHMYDQTPGDQIFLMDDRLFIIARDRYCEYLKNTNHPMERSNCNNHRAVNQVNVNCHKLKATGIGGCACARYGCFIPHALVNFQKKES
;
A
#
# COMPACT_ATOMS: atom_id res chain seq x y z
N PRO A 1 18.56 -14.88 -17.20
CA PRO A 1 17.63 -13.74 -17.01
C PRO A 1 17.18 -13.17 -18.37
N ALA A 2 15.88 -13.14 -18.68
CA ALA A 2 15.36 -12.72 -19.99
C ALA A 2 15.08 -11.21 -20.10
N THR A 3 14.95 -10.50 -18.97
CA THR A 3 14.68 -9.05 -18.93
C THR A 3 15.44 -8.43 -17.75
N ALA A 4 16.03 -7.25 -17.96
CA ALA A 4 16.70 -6.47 -16.92
C ALA A 4 16.45 -4.98 -17.15
N PHE A 5 16.40 -4.20 -16.07
CA PHE A 5 16.25 -2.74 -16.11
C PHE A 5 17.43 -2.07 -15.42
N THR A 6 17.79 -0.88 -15.87
CA THR A 6 18.84 -0.08 -15.24
C THR A 6 18.26 0.76 -14.11
N PHE A 7 19.06 1.08 -13.08
CA PHE A 7 18.66 2.03 -12.04
C PHE A 7 18.27 3.40 -12.62
N LYS A 8 18.93 3.82 -13.70
CA LYS A 8 18.58 5.06 -14.42
C LYS A 8 17.14 5.06 -14.93
N ALA A 9 16.66 3.94 -15.47
CA ALA A 9 15.27 3.82 -15.92
C ALA A 9 14.28 3.84 -14.73
N LEU A 10 14.64 3.22 -13.61
CA LEU A 10 13.82 3.21 -12.40
C LEU A 10 13.74 4.60 -11.75
N ASP A 11 14.85 5.34 -11.70
CA ASP A 11 14.85 6.72 -11.18
C ASP A 11 14.11 7.67 -12.13
N ASP A 12 14.24 7.52 -13.46
CA ASP A 12 13.42 8.28 -14.41
C ASP A 12 11.93 8.00 -14.20
N PHE A 13 11.53 6.74 -14.00
CA PHE A 13 10.14 6.42 -13.68
C PHE A 13 9.64 7.15 -12.44
N ILE A 14 10.42 7.15 -11.34
CA ILE A 14 10.03 7.83 -10.10
C ILE A 14 9.81 9.32 -10.34
N CYS A 15 10.70 9.98 -11.08
CA CYS A 15 10.52 11.39 -11.45
C CYS A 15 9.26 11.61 -12.30
N ASN A 16 9.01 10.77 -13.32
CA ASN A 16 7.82 10.89 -14.18
C ASN A 16 6.52 10.61 -13.41
N ASN A 17 6.58 9.73 -12.40
CA ASN A 17 5.43 9.43 -11.55
C ASN A 17 5.09 10.61 -10.64
N VAL A 18 6.09 11.20 -9.98
CA VAL A 18 5.91 12.33 -9.05
C VAL A 18 5.55 13.62 -9.79
N GLU A 19 6.30 13.98 -10.82
CA GLU A 19 6.16 15.27 -11.50
C GLU A 19 5.02 15.28 -12.53
N CYS A 20 4.80 14.17 -13.21
CA CYS A 20 3.85 14.10 -14.33
C CYS A 20 2.63 13.22 -14.06
N GLY A 21 2.52 12.61 -12.88
CA GLY A 21 1.43 11.67 -12.57
C GLY A 21 1.43 10.43 -13.46
N THR A 22 2.58 10.07 -14.04
CA THR A 22 2.67 8.96 -15.00
C THR A 22 2.42 7.63 -14.28
N SER A 23 1.42 6.87 -14.75
CA SER A 23 1.16 5.52 -14.23
C SER A 23 2.27 4.55 -14.62
N ALA A 24 2.43 3.46 -13.86
CA ALA A 24 3.40 2.41 -14.19
C ALA A 24 3.21 1.84 -15.59
N MET A 25 1.96 1.66 -16.04
CA MET A 25 1.62 1.17 -17.38
C MET A 25 1.97 2.18 -18.47
N ASN A 26 1.69 3.47 -18.26
CA ASN A 26 2.05 4.51 -19.22
C ASN A 26 3.57 4.62 -19.37
N TYR A 27 4.32 4.51 -18.27
CA TYR A 27 5.76 4.49 -18.32
C TYR A 27 6.31 3.24 -18.99
N TYR A 28 5.72 2.07 -18.74
CA TYR A 28 6.02 0.84 -19.46
C TYR A 28 5.85 1.02 -20.98
N ASN A 29 4.75 1.60 -21.43
CA ASN A 29 4.54 1.90 -22.85
C ASN A 29 5.60 2.89 -23.39
N LYS A 30 5.96 3.92 -22.61
CA LYS A 30 7.06 4.85 -22.93
C LYS A 30 8.39 4.09 -23.12
N LEU A 31 8.71 3.11 -22.29
CA LEU A 31 9.92 2.28 -22.45
C LEU A 31 9.92 1.50 -23.77
N HIS A 32 8.78 0.95 -24.18
CA HIS A 32 8.66 0.27 -25.48
C HIS A 32 8.96 1.23 -26.63
N HIS A 33 8.37 2.42 -26.63
CA HIS A 33 8.61 3.43 -27.68
C HIS A 33 10.05 3.95 -27.71
N ILE A 34 10.69 4.12 -26.55
CA ILE A 34 12.10 4.53 -26.47
C ILE A 34 13.02 3.42 -27.00
N THR A 35 12.70 2.16 -26.71
CA THR A 35 13.52 1.02 -27.12
C THR A 35 13.39 0.73 -28.62
N SER A 36 12.16 0.78 -29.14
CA SER A 36 11.86 0.59 -30.56
C SER A 36 10.65 1.44 -30.92
N ASN A 37 10.88 2.60 -31.53
CA ASN A 37 9.79 3.47 -31.95
C ASN A 37 9.02 2.90 -33.16
N VAL A 38 9.69 2.10 -33.99
CA VAL A 38 9.10 1.53 -35.22
C VAL A 38 8.24 0.31 -34.92
N PHE A 39 8.68 -0.52 -33.97
CA PHE A 39 7.95 -1.73 -33.55
C PHE A 39 7.94 -1.84 -32.01
N PRO A 40 7.13 -1.04 -31.31
CA PRO A 40 7.06 -1.06 -29.85
C PRO A 40 6.63 -2.43 -29.32
N ASP A 41 5.66 -3.08 -29.99
CA ASP A 41 5.12 -4.38 -29.57
C ASP A 41 6.11 -5.54 -29.73
N ALA A 42 7.17 -5.36 -30.53
CA ALA A 42 8.21 -6.37 -30.72
C ALA A 42 9.28 -6.36 -29.62
N VAL A 43 9.24 -5.37 -28.72
CA VAL A 43 10.18 -5.27 -27.59
C VAL A 43 9.85 -6.35 -26.56
N PRO A 44 10.76 -7.29 -26.26
CA PRO A 44 10.50 -8.43 -25.38
C PRO A 44 10.61 -8.04 -23.89
N VAL A 45 9.89 -7.00 -23.48
CA VAL A 45 9.80 -6.57 -22.09
C VAL A 45 8.42 -6.95 -21.57
N SER A 46 8.37 -7.59 -20.39
CA SER A 46 7.11 -7.99 -19.77
C SER A 46 6.61 -6.93 -18.80
N ALA A 47 5.32 -6.58 -18.90
CA ALA A 47 4.64 -5.70 -17.94
C ALA A 47 4.70 -6.24 -16.51
N SER A 48 4.62 -7.56 -16.34
CA SER A 48 4.75 -8.23 -15.03
C SER A 48 6.15 -8.05 -14.46
N CYS A 49 7.20 -8.16 -15.28
CA CYS A 49 8.56 -7.86 -14.86
C CYS A 49 8.68 -6.39 -14.44
N TRP A 50 8.18 -5.44 -15.25
CA TRP A 50 8.18 -4.03 -14.90
C TRP A 50 7.49 -3.75 -13.54
N ASN A 51 6.32 -4.36 -13.31
CA ASN A 51 5.61 -4.25 -12.05
C ASN A 51 6.44 -4.79 -10.87
N LEU A 52 7.09 -5.94 -11.03
CA LEU A 52 7.97 -6.49 -10.01
C LEU A 52 9.17 -5.59 -9.72
N PHE A 53 9.88 -5.12 -10.76
CA PHE A 53 11.11 -4.32 -10.61
C PHE A 53 10.85 -2.96 -9.97
N HIS A 54 9.78 -2.24 -10.36
CA HIS A 54 9.51 -0.94 -9.72
C HIS A 54 9.08 -1.12 -8.25
N MET A 55 8.33 -2.17 -7.92
CA MET A 55 7.98 -2.47 -6.52
C MET A 55 9.22 -2.86 -5.70
N GLN A 56 10.13 -3.66 -6.27
CA GLN A 56 11.42 -3.97 -5.65
C GLN A 56 12.26 -2.71 -5.44
N MET A 57 12.24 -1.75 -6.37
CA MET A 57 12.92 -0.47 -6.21
C MET A 57 12.37 0.31 -5.01
N TRP A 58 11.05 0.35 -4.82
CA TRP A 58 10.44 0.98 -3.64
C TRP A 58 10.88 0.30 -2.34
N LEU A 59 10.89 -1.03 -2.31
CA LEU A 59 11.42 -1.78 -1.16
C LEU A 59 12.89 -1.41 -0.88
N LEU A 60 13.74 -1.35 -1.90
CA LEU A 60 15.15 -0.95 -1.74
C LEU A 60 15.29 0.49 -1.23
N LYS A 61 14.46 1.44 -1.69
CA LYS A 61 14.46 2.81 -1.16
C LYS A 61 14.05 2.85 0.31
N MET A 62 13.02 2.11 0.70
CA MET A 62 12.58 2.01 2.10
C MET A 62 13.66 1.40 2.98
N LEU A 63 14.31 0.32 2.53
CA LEU A 63 15.44 -0.30 3.22
C LEU A 63 16.59 0.69 3.42
N LYS A 64 16.93 1.45 2.38
CA LYS A 64 17.97 2.48 2.46
C LYS A 64 17.60 3.57 3.47
N TRP A 65 16.38 4.09 3.42
CA TRP A 65 15.91 5.14 4.34
C TRP A 65 15.87 4.70 5.79
N ARG A 66 15.64 3.41 6.04
CA ARG A 66 15.64 2.81 7.38
C ARG A 66 17.00 2.25 7.82
N GLY A 67 18.02 2.36 6.98
CA GLY A 67 19.39 1.95 7.31
C GLY A 67 19.64 0.43 7.26
N PHE A 68 18.79 -0.34 6.57
CA PHE A 68 18.93 -1.79 6.44
C PHE A 68 19.93 -2.25 5.36
N GLY A 69 20.75 -1.35 4.81
CA GLY A 69 21.64 -1.67 3.69
C GLY A 69 22.75 -2.70 3.98
N HIS A 70 23.13 -2.90 5.24
CA HIS A 70 24.24 -3.78 5.64
C HIS A 70 23.92 -4.72 6.82
N GLN A 71 22.65 -4.85 7.19
CA GLN A 71 22.27 -5.71 8.31
C GLN A 71 22.07 -7.16 7.86
N SER A 72 22.70 -8.10 8.57
CA SER A 72 22.49 -9.54 8.39
C SER A 72 21.20 -10.04 9.04
N LYS A 73 20.58 -9.22 9.89
CA LYS A 73 19.30 -9.51 10.54
C LYS A 73 18.18 -9.38 9.52
N GLY A 74 17.29 -10.37 9.47
CA GLY A 74 16.06 -10.28 8.68
C GLY A 74 15.15 -9.15 9.14
N LEU A 75 14.34 -8.62 8.24
CA LEU A 75 13.32 -7.62 8.54
C LEU A 75 12.25 -8.21 9.45
N MET A 76 11.93 -7.49 10.53
CA MET A 76 10.83 -7.78 11.44
C MET A 76 9.57 -7.00 11.03
N VAL A 77 8.49 -7.25 11.75
CA VAL A 77 7.23 -6.53 11.65
C VAL A 77 7.47 -5.04 11.93
N GLU A 78 6.83 -4.15 11.14
CA GLU A 78 6.93 -2.68 11.26
C GLU A 78 8.31 -2.04 10.98
N ASP A 79 9.34 -2.83 10.68
CA ASP A 79 10.72 -2.32 10.54
C ASP A 79 10.91 -1.27 9.44
N LEU A 80 10.06 -1.28 8.40
CA LEU A 80 10.12 -0.32 7.30
C LEU A 80 9.27 0.94 7.52
N ILE A 81 8.54 1.02 8.63
CA ILE A 81 7.65 2.14 8.90
C ILE A 81 8.45 3.34 9.43
N LEU A 82 8.24 4.50 8.81
CA LEU A 82 8.66 5.79 9.35
C LEU A 82 7.42 6.53 9.85
N PHE A 83 7.17 6.45 11.15
CA PHE A 83 6.06 7.20 11.76
C PHE A 83 6.41 8.68 11.92
N CYS A 84 5.40 9.50 12.18
CA CYS A 84 5.50 10.95 12.24
C CYS A 84 6.56 11.44 13.25
N PRO A 85 7.65 12.10 12.80
CA PRO A 85 8.70 12.59 13.68
C PRO A 85 8.23 13.65 14.68
N GLY A 86 7.15 14.37 14.34
CA GLY A 86 6.55 15.41 15.18
C GLY A 86 5.43 14.90 16.10
N CYS A 87 5.05 13.63 16.01
CA CYS A 87 4.16 13.00 16.98
C CYS A 87 4.95 12.48 18.18
N PRO A 88 4.36 12.53 19.38
CA PRO A 88 4.96 11.93 20.56
C PRO A 88 5.06 10.41 20.39
N GLN A 89 6.28 9.88 20.48
CA GLN A 89 6.62 8.46 20.37
C GLN A 89 7.42 8.03 21.61
N PRO A 90 6.84 7.19 22.48
CA PRO A 90 7.54 6.60 23.62
C PRO A 90 8.86 5.94 23.17
N ASP A 91 9.90 6.07 23.99
CA ASP A 91 11.23 5.51 23.76
C ASP A 91 12.00 6.02 22.51
N ILE A 92 11.41 6.95 21.74
CA ILE A 92 12.01 7.49 20.51
C ILE A 92 12.28 8.99 20.64
N ASN A 93 11.25 9.79 20.89
CA ASN A 93 11.35 11.26 20.92
C ASN A 93 10.59 11.90 22.10
N LEU A 94 10.16 11.08 23.06
CA LEU A 94 9.52 11.53 24.30
C LEU A 94 10.49 11.56 25.46
N ASP A 95 10.38 12.62 26.26
CA ASP A 95 11.10 12.76 27.52
C ASP A 95 10.28 12.04 28.61
N PRO A 96 10.82 10.99 29.25
CA PRO A 96 10.10 10.20 30.23
C PRO A 96 9.75 10.99 31.50
N SER A 97 10.34 12.17 31.70
CA SER A 97 10.04 13.05 32.84
C SER A 97 8.78 13.92 32.66
N LYS A 98 8.19 13.94 31.46
CA LYS A 98 6.97 14.72 31.19
C LYS A 98 5.74 13.83 31.20
N ASP A 99 4.74 14.24 31.97
CA ASP A 99 3.55 13.41 32.23
C ASP A 99 2.43 13.56 31.20
N LYS A 100 2.54 14.51 30.25
CA LYS A 100 1.45 14.80 29.30
C LYS A 100 1.94 15.04 27.89
N TYR A 101 1.54 14.14 27.01
CA TYR A 101 1.64 14.26 25.57
C TYR A 101 0.32 13.86 24.94
N SER A 102 -0.02 14.46 23.81
CA SER A 102 -1.21 14.09 23.05
C SER A 102 -0.88 13.92 21.58
N CYS A 103 -1.49 12.89 20.98
CA CYS A 103 -1.52 12.69 19.55
C CYS A 103 -2.99 12.64 19.14
N THR A 104 -3.40 13.54 18.25
CA THR A 104 -4.73 13.47 17.64
C THR A 104 -4.64 12.56 16.42
N VAL A 105 -5.49 11.55 16.38
CA VAL A 105 -5.59 10.60 15.28
C VAL A 105 -6.88 10.89 14.51
N ILE A 106 -6.77 10.96 13.18
CA ILE A 106 -7.90 11.04 12.26
C ILE A 106 -8.06 9.69 11.55
N MET A 107 -9.29 9.35 11.22
CA MET A 107 -9.64 8.12 10.50
C MET A 107 -10.38 8.50 9.23
N ASP A 108 -10.01 7.86 8.11
CA ASP A 108 -10.68 8.05 6.83
C ASP A 108 -10.72 6.74 6.02
N GLY A 109 -11.65 6.65 5.08
CA GLY A 109 -11.89 5.50 4.24
C GLY A 109 -12.01 5.88 2.77
N ASN A 110 -11.17 5.28 1.92
CA ASN A 110 -11.28 5.38 0.48
C ASN A 110 -12.03 4.18 -0.11
N PHE A 111 -13.30 4.38 -0.41
CA PHE A 111 -14.22 3.40 -0.98
C PHE A 111 -14.13 3.25 -2.51
N LYS A 112 -13.17 3.92 -3.15
CA LYS A 112 -12.91 3.78 -4.60
C LYS A 112 -11.70 2.91 -4.91
N VAL A 113 -10.93 2.52 -3.87
CA VAL A 113 -9.77 1.62 -4.02
C VAL A 113 -10.29 0.20 -4.04
N GLU A 114 -10.77 -0.21 -5.22
CA GLU A 114 -11.24 -1.56 -5.45
C GLU A 114 -10.07 -2.50 -5.71
N HIS A 115 -10.02 -3.61 -4.99
CA HIS A 115 -9.07 -4.68 -5.24
C HIS A 115 -9.82 -5.86 -5.84
N MET A 116 -9.47 -6.24 -7.07
CA MET A 116 -10.08 -7.38 -7.77
C MET A 116 -9.51 -8.71 -7.28
N TYR A 117 -10.24 -9.80 -7.51
CA TYR A 117 -9.65 -11.13 -7.40
C TYR A 117 -8.60 -11.32 -8.48
N ASP A 118 -7.48 -11.88 -8.06
CA ASP A 118 -6.37 -12.20 -8.92
C ASP A 118 -6.72 -13.40 -9.81
N GLN A 119 -6.25 -13.38 -11.06
CA GLN A 119 -6.47 -14.47 -12.00
C GLN A 119 -5.66 -15.73 -11.64
N THR A 120 -4.51 -15.55 -10.98
CA THR A 120 -3.58 -16.61 -10.57
C THR A 120 -3.15 -16.42 -9.11
N PRO A 121 -3.97 -16.84 -8.13
CA PRO A 121 -3.70 -16.59 -6.71
C PRO A 121 -2.45 -17.31 -6.16
N GLY A 122 -1.98 -18.37 -6.80
CA GLY A 122 -0.81 -19.16 -6.37
C GLY A 122 0.55 -18.52 -6.64
N ASP A 123 0.62 -17.53 -7.53
CA ASP A 123 1.89 -16.92 -7.97
C ASP A 123 2.18 -15.58 -7.29
N GLN A 124 1.46 -15.25 -6.22
CA GLN A 124 1.58 -13.96 -5.55
C GLN A 124 2.82 -13.90 -4.65
N ILE A 125 3.57 -12.83 -4.80
CA ILE A 125 4.71 -12.51 -3.96
C ILE A 125 4.42 -11.18 -3.26
N PHE A 126 4.25 -11.22 -1.94
CA PHE A 126 4.12 -10.03 -1.11
C PHE A 126 5.50 -9.56 -0.67
N LEU A 127 5.93 -8.39 -1.15
CA LEU A 127 7.28 -7.88 -0.88
C LEU A 127 7.41 -7.21 0.50
N MET A 128 6.31 -6.66 1.02
CA MET A 128 6.29 -5.76 2.19
C MET A 128 5.18 -6.10 3.19
N ASP A 129 4.69 -7.34 3.17
CA ASP A 129 3.64 -7.80 4.09
C ASP A 129 4.07 -7.58 5.55
N ASP A 130 3.22 -6.99 6.38
CA ASP A 130 3.49 -6.61 7.78
C ASP A 130 4.65 -5.62 8.02
N ARG A 131 5.36 -5.19 6.98
CA ARG A 131 6.59 -4.38 7.12
C ARG A 131 6.34 -2.87 6.97
N LEU A 132 5.23 -2.50 6.34
CA LEU A 132 4.77 -1.12 6.16
C LEU A 132 3.47 -0.89 6.94
N PHE A 133 2.68 0.11 6.54
CA PHE A 133 1.47 0.56 7.25
C PHE A 133 0.27 -0.41 7.18
N ILE A 134 0.26 -1.37 6.25
CA ILE A 134 -0.84 -2.35 6.08
C ILE A 134 -0.47 -3.63 6.83
N ILE A 135 -1.42 -4.16 7.61
CA ILE A 135 -1.30 -5.47 8.30
C ILE A 135 -1.32 -6.60 7.27
N ALA A 136 -0.52 -7.63 7.52
CA ALA A 136 -0.50 -8.85 6.73
C ALA A 136 -1.90 -9.46 6.61
N ARG A 137 -2.20 -9.92 5.40
CA ARG A 137 -3.53 -10.43 5.06
C ARG A 137 -3.97 -11.55 5.98
N ASP A 138 -3.09 -12.50 6.26
CA ASP A 138 -3.44 -13.69 7.04
C ASP A 138 -3.76 -13.32 8.49
N ARG A 139 -2.98 -12.41 9.10
CA ARG A 139 -3.24 -11.87 10.44
C ARG A 139 -4.55 -11.11 10.51
N TYR A 140 -4.83 -10.27 9.51
CA TYR A 140 -6.09 -9.54 9.44
C TYR A 140 -7.29 -10.50 9.27
N CYS A 141 -7.16 -11.52 8.42
CA CYS A 141 -8.19 -12.54 8.26
C CYS A 141 -8.42 -13.37 9.53
N GLU A 142 -7.36 -13.67 10.29
CA GLU A 142 -7.48 -14.34 11.59
C GLU A 142 -8.18 -13.46 12.62
N TYR A 143 -7.81 -12.19 12.71
CA TYR A 143 -8.49 -11.20 13.54
C TYR A 143 -10.00 -11.18 13.24
N LEU A 144 -10.38 -11.01 11.97
CA LEU A 144 -11.79 -10.95 11.57
C LEU A 144 -12.59 -12.23 11.86
N LYS A 145 -11.95 -13.40 11.85
CA LYS A 145 -12.60 -14.66 12.26
C LYS A 145 -12.89 -14.71 13.76
N ASN A 146 -12.04 -14.07 14.56
CA ASN A 146 -12.09 -14.09 16.01
C ASN A 146 -12.86 -12.91 16.60
N THR A 147 -13.12 -11.86 15.82
CA THR A 147 -13.86 -10.68 16.26
C THR A 147 -15.33 -10.79 15.84
N ASN A 148 -16.23 -10.82 16.83
CA ASN A 148 -17.66 -10.65 16.60
C ASN A 148 -17.93 -9.17 16.32
N HIS A 149 -17.98 -8.77 15.05
CA HIS A 149 -18.47 -7.46 14.65
C HIS A 149 -20.01 -7.51 14.52
N PRO A 150 -20.79 -7.02 15.50
CA PRO A 150 -22.23 -6.89 15.31
C PRO A 150 -22.47 -5.93 14.13
N MET A 151 -23.21 -6.42 13.15
CA MET A 151 -23.56 -5.63 11.97
C MET A 151 -24.49 -4.49 12.41
N GLU A 152 -23.98 -3.27 12.56
CA GLU A 152 -24.79 -2.10 12.86
C GLU A 152 -25.66 -1.77 11.64
N ARG A 153 -26.91 -2.23 11.66
CA ARG A 153 -27.91 -1.78 10.70
C ARG A 153 -28.33 -0.36 11.07
N SER A 154 -27.90 0.61 10.28
CA SER A 154 -28.42 1.98 10.40
C SER A 154 -29.91 1.99 10.04
N ASN A 155 -30.78 2.35 10.99
CA ASN A 155 -32.23 2.52 10.78
C ASN A 155 -32.61 3.81 9.99
N CYS A 156 -31.65 4.43 9.30
CA CYS A 156 -31.89 5.69 8.59
C CYS A 156 -32.33 5.43 7.13
N ASN A 157 -33.46 6.02 6.75
CA ASN A 157 -34.12 5.80 5.45
C ASN A 157 -33.35 6.32 4.22
N ASN A 158 -32.26 7.07 4.39
CA ASN A 158 -31.52 7.74 3.29
C ASN A 158 -30.20 7.07 2.86
N HIS A 159 -29.87 5.86 3.35
CA HIS A 159 -28.67 5.12 2.93
C HIS A 159 -28.79 4.43 1.55
N ARG A 160 -29.43 5.08 0.57
CA ARG A 160 -29.60 4.51 -0.78
C ARG A 160 -28.26 4.40 -1.53
N ALA A 161 -27.32 5.30 -1.25
CA ALA A 161 -25.98 5.28 -1.83
C ALA A 161 -25.12 4.10 -1.32
N VAL A 162 -25.21 3.76 -0.03
CA VAL A 162 -24.47 2.62 0.56
C VAL A 162 -25.03 1.29 0.06
N ASN A 163 -26.36 1.18 -0.05
CA ASN A 163 -27.02 -0.06 -0.47
C ASN A 163 -26.88 -0.36 -1.98
N GLN A 164 -26.70 0.65 -2.84
CA GLN A 164 -26.58 0.45 -4.29
C GLN A 164 -25.18 0.06 -4.76
N VAL A 165 -24.12 0.40 -4.01
CA VAL A 165 -22.73 0.08 -4.37
C VAL A 165 -22.42 -1.43 -4.27
N ASN A 166 -23.17 -2.18 -3.45
CA ASN A 166 -22.94 -3.59 -3.19
C ASN A 166 -23.46 -4.57 -4.27
N VAL A 167 -24.14 -4.09 -5.31
CA VAL A 167 -24.86 -4.95 -6.26
C VAL A 167 -23.92 -5.61 -7.29
N ASN A 168 -22.69 -5.12 -7.48
CA ASN A 168 -21.76 -5.62 -8.52
C ASN A 168 -20.38 -6.12 -8.01
N CYS A 169 -20.22 -6.39 -6.70
CA CYS A 169 -18.91 -6.71 -6.12
C CYS A 169 -18.47 -8.19 -6.29
N HIS A 170 -19.02 -8.98 -7.22
CA HIS A 170 -18.67 -10.40 -7.37
C HIS A 170 -17.21 -10.65 -7.77
N LYS A 171 -16.58 -9.68 -8.44
CA LYS A 171 -15.17 -9.73 -8.88
C LYS A 171 -14.21 -9.04 -7.92
N LEU A 172 -14.70 -8.47 -6.83
CA LEU A 172 -13.91 -7.69 -5.87
C LEU A 172 -13.55 -8.50 -4.63
N LYS A 173 -12.28 -8.45 -4.27
CA LYS A 173 -11.65 -8.99 -3.07
C LYS A 173 -11.66 -7.98 -1.91
N ALA A 174 -11.55 -6.68 -2.22
CA ALA A 174 -11.79 -5.58 -1.28
C ALA A 174 -12.51 -4.42 -1.99
N THR A 175 -13.34 -3.69 -1.25
CA THR A 175 -14.17 -2.58 -1.76
C THR A 175 -13.60 -1.21 -1.43
N GLY A 176 -12.51 -1.16 -0.67
CA GLY A 176 -11.85 0.08 -0.28
C GLY A 176 -10.73 -0.19 0.70
N ILE A 177 -10.08 0.89 1.12
CA ILE A 177 -9.07 0.88 2.17
C ILE A 177 -9.42 1.95 3.20
N GLY A 178 -9.36 1.60 4.47
CA GLY A 178 -9.50 2.52 5.59
C GLY A 178 -8.20 2.65 6.35
N GLY A 179 -8.01 3.77 7.02
CA GLY A 179 -7.06 3.79 8.11
C GLY A 179 -6.90 5.11 8.84
N CYS A 180 -5.92 5.08 9.72
CA CYS A 180 -5.66 6.16 10.66
C CYS A 180 -4.40 6.95 10.27
N ALA A 181 -4.45 8.26 10.43
CA ALA A 181 -3.30 9.14 10.30
C ALA A 181 -3.21 10.12 11.47
N CYS A 182 -2.03 10.67 11.73
CA CYS A 182 -1.90 11.76 12.68
C CYS A 182 -2.52 13.05 12.11
N ALA A 183 -3.33 13.75 12.91
CA ALA A 183 -4.01 14.96 12.47
C ALA A 183 -3.05 16.12 12.16
N ARG A 184 -1.84 16.10 12.75
CA ARG A 184 -0.89 17.21 12.67
C ARG A 184 -0.15 17.26 11.34
N TYR A 185 0.27 16.10 10.82
CA TYR A 185 1.10 16.01 9.62
C TYR A 185 0.59 15.00 8.59
N GLY A 186 -0.54 14.33 8.85
CA GLY A 186 -1.14 13.36 7.93
C GLY A 186 -0.33 12.09 7.75
N CYS A 187 0.61 11.78 8.66
CA CYS A 187 1.38 10.54 8.57
C CYS A 187 0.50 9.37 9.03
N PHE A 188 0.44 8.31 8.23
CA PHE A 188 -0.29 7.09 8.60
C PHE A 188 0.23 6.51 9.92
N ILE A 189 -0.69 6.06 10.76
CA ILE A 189 -0.38 5.33 11.98
C ILE A 189 0.12 3.92 11.56
N PRO A 190 1.21 3.41 12.15
CA PRO A 190 1.69 2.06 11.89
C PRO A 190 0.57 1.03 12.04
N HIS A 191 0.48 0.11 11.07
CA HIS A 191 -0.49 -1.01 11.07
C HIS A 191 -1.96 -0.60 11.19
N ALA A 192 -2.29 0.66 10.90
CA ALA A 192 -3.66 1.16 10.98
C ALA A 192 -4.33 1.27 9.61
N LEU A 193 -3.75 0.70 8.55
CA LEU A 193 -4.40 0.59 7.24
C LEU A 193 -4.98 -0.81 7.04
N VAL A 194 -6.26 -0.88 6.71
CA VAL A 194 -7.03 -2.12 6.53
C VAL A 194 -7.85 -2.08 5.26
N ASN A 195 -7.99 -3.24 4.61
CA ASN A 195 -8.88 -3.39 3.47
C ASN A 195 -10.32 -3.60 3.94
N PHE A 196 -11.27 -2.84 3.39
CA PHE A 196 -12.69 -3.07 3.63
C PHE A 196 -13.13 -4.37 2.95
N GLN A 197 -13.70 -5.27 3.76
CA GLN A 197 -14.28 -6.50 3.23
C GLN A 197 -15.67 -6.25 2.67
N LYS A 198 -16.07 -7.13 1.75
CA LYS A 198 -17.39 -7.20 1.14
C LYS A 198 -18.44 -7.59 2.19
N LYS A 199 -18.76 -6.65 3.10
CA LYS A 199 -19.79 -6.65 4.16
C LYS A 199 -19.58 -5.52 5.21
N GLU A 200 -18.51 -4.74 5.14
CA GLU A 200 -18.16 -3.73 6.15
C GLU A 200 -18.64 -2.30 5.78
N SER A 201 -19.82 -2.17 5.17
CA SER A 201 -20.45 -0.87 4.90
C SER A 201 -21.96 -0.93 5.06
#